data_AF-A0AAE6SNJ5-F1
#
_entry.id   AF-A0AAE6SNJ5-F1
#
_cell.length_a   1.000
_cell.length_b   1.000
_cell.length_c   1.000
_cell.angle_alpha   90.00
_cell.angle_beta   90.00
_cell.angle_gamma   90.00
#
_symmetry.space_group_name_H-M   'P 1'
#
loop_
_entity.id
_entity.type
_entity.pdbx_description
1 polymer ?
#
loop_
_entity_poly.entity_id
_entity_poly.type
_entity_poly.pdbx_seq_one_letter_code
_entity_poly.pdbx_strand_id
1 'polypeptide(L)'
;MNTLELLLGVGMGYVWNDFGVLLDVAEGERYLIVTNTNYQSRLMAKHAYKDAAVNMAIIAKGMINQRVRLRTSQNTDKWSPDIWFSAMEVIES
;
A
#
# COMPACT_ATOMS: atom_id res chain seq x y z
N MET A 1 9.43 3.00 29.07
CA MET A 1 8.13 2.40 28.74
C MET A 1 7.10 3.08 29.61
N ASN A 2 6.34 4.03 29.06
CA ASN A 2 5.41 4.86 29.82
C ASN A 2 3.98 4.43 29.51
N THR A 3 3.20 4.23 30.56
CA THR A 3 1.82 3.71 30.65
C THR A 3 0.78 4.55 29.88
N LEU A 4 1.20 5.59 29.15
CA LEU A 4 0.36 6.48 28.35
C LEU A 4 0.04 5.94 26.95
N GLU A 5 0.82 5.01 26.39
CA GLU A 5 0.51 4.40 25.09
C GLU A 5 -0.70 3.45 25.12
N LEU A 6 -1.11 2.99 26.31
CA LEU A 6 -2.26 2.09 26.48
C LEU A 6 -3.62 2.82 26.45
N LEU A 7 -3.65 4.16 26.57
CA LEU A 7 -4.88 4.95 26.77
C LEU A 7 -5.33 5.80 25.57
N LEU A 8 -4.55 5.85 24.48
CA LEU A 8 -4.87 6.67 23.30
C LEU A 8 -5.63 5.92 22.19
N GLY A 9 -6.03 4.68 22.45
CA GLY A 9 -6.68 3.86 21.44
C GLY A 9 -5.66 3.33 20.44
N VAL A 10 -5.49 2.02 20.46
CA VAL A 10 -4.93 1.24 19.34
C VAL A 10 -5.96 1.38 18.20
N GLY A 11 -5.97 2.55 17.57
CA GLY A 11 -6.96 2.95 16.59
C GLY A 11 -6.74 2.19 15.30
N MET A 12 -7.77 1.51 14.83
CA MET A 12 -7.84 0.82 13.54
C MET A 12 -7.69 1.82 12.37
N GLY A 13 -6.47 2.30 12.14
CA GLY A 13 -6.16 3.36 11.17
C GLY A 13 -5.56 2.85 9.87
N TYR A 14 -5.84 3.57 8.79
CA TYR A 14 -5.10 3.49 7.53
C TYR A 14 -4.26 4.76 7.39
N VAL A 15 -2.99 4.61 7.03
CA VAL A 15 -2.06 5.73 6.85
C VAL A 15 -1.49 5.74 5.44
N TRP A 16 -1.30 6.95 4.90
CA TRP A 16 -0.60 7.16 3.65
C TRP A 16 0.88 7.38 3.90
N ASN A 17 1.72 6.59 3.22
CA ASN A 17 3.17 6.68 3.31
C ASN A 17 3.77 6.90 1.92
N ASP A 18 4.79 7.75 1.82
CA ASP A 18 5.57 7.90 0.60
C ASP A 18 6.22 6.55 0.25
N PHE A 19 5.99 6.09 -0.97
CA PHE A 19 6.52 4.83 -1.48
C PHE A 19 7.62 5.06 -2.53
N GLY A 20 7.89 6.31 -2.90
CA GLY A 20 8.88 6.68 -3.90
C GLY A 20 8.35 6.58 -5.33
N VAL A 21 9.28 6.45 -6.28
CA VAL A 21 8.94 6.38 -7.71
C VAL A 21 8.57 4.95 -8.07
N LEU A 22 7.38 4.76 -8.63
CA LEU A 22 6.89 3.46 -9.07
C LEU A 22 7.69 2.99 -10.28
N LEU A 23 8.31 1.81 -10.16
CA LEU A 23 9.15 1.21 -11.19
C LEU A 23 8.40 0.16 -12.00
N ASP A 24 7.69 -0.75 -11.31
CA ASP A 24 7.03 -1.89 -11.94
C ASP A 24 5.73 -2.27 -11.25
N VAL A 25 4.84 -2.89 -12.02
CA VAL A 25 3.54 -3.39 -11.57
C VAL A 25 3.32 -4.79 -12.17
N ALA A 26 3.36 -5.80 -11.30
CA ALA A 26 3.09 -7.18 -11.67
C ALA A 26 1.73 -7.64 -11.13
N GLU A 27 0.94 -8.27 -11.97
CA GLU A 27 -0.38 -8.77 -11.60
C GLU A 27 -0.37 -10.31 -11.61
N GLY A 28 -0.60 -10.91 -10.45
CA GLY A 28 -0.85 -12.34 -10.30
C GLY A 28 -2.33 -12.66 -10.11
N GLU A 29 -2.65 -13.95 -9.96
CA GLU A 29 -4.02 -14.40 -9.69
C GLU A 29 -4.56 -13.85 -8.37
N ARG A 30 -3.74 -13.86 -7.31
CA ARG A 30 -4.16 -13.51 -5.94
C ARG A 30 -3.75 -12.12 -5.51
N TYR A 31 -2.71 -11.56 -6.12
CA TYR A 31 -2.05 -10.35 -5.65
C TYR A 31 -1.71 -9.40 -6.80
N LEU A 32 -1.83 -8.11 -6.53
CA LEU A 32 -1.16 -7.05 -7.27
C LEU A 32 0.15 -6.72 -6.53
N ILE A 33 1.25 -6.66 -7.25
CA ILE A 33 2.59 -6.38 -6.73
C ILE A 33 3.05 -5.07 -7.35
N VAL A 34 3.46 -4.13 -6.51
CA VAL A 34 4.06 -2.86 -6.95
C VAL A 34 5.50 -2.81 -6.44
N THR A 35 6.42 -2.34 -7.28
CA THR A 35 7.84 -2.22 -6.94
C THR A 35 8.31 -0.81 -7.23
N ASN A 36 9.06 -0.20 -6.29
CA ASN A 36 9.64 1.13 -6.48
C ASN A 36 11.07 1.06 -7.02
N THR A 37 11.64 2.23 -7.36
CA THR A 37 13.03 2.38 -7.83
C THR A 37 14.11 2.01 -6.82
N ASN A 38 13.76 1.85 -5.54
CA ASN A 38 14.64 1.33 -4.49
C ASN A 38 14.50 -0.20 -4.32
N TYR A 39 13.83 -0.89 -5.25
CA TYR A 39 13.57 -2.33 -5.22
C TYR A 39 12.75 -2.81 -4.02
N GLN A 40 11.97 -1.92 -3.41
CA GLN A 40 11.01 -2.29 -2.38
C GLN A 40 9.69 -2.66 -3.04
N SER A 41 9.09 -3.78 -2.61
CA SER A 41 7.81 -4.24 -3.12
C SER A 41 6.72 -4.20 -2.06
N ARG A 42 5.48 -3.98 -2.50
CA ARG A 42 4.27 -4.08 -1.68
C ARG A 42 3.18 -4.86 -2.43
N LEU A 43 2.31 -5.51 -1.66
CA LEU A 43 1.27 -6.42 -2.14
C LEU A 43 -0.11 -5.86 -1.83
N MET A 44 -1.04 -6.04 -2.76
CA MET A 44 -2.47 -5.85 -2.55
C MET A 44 -3.18 -7.17 -2.83
N ALA A 45 -3.97 -7.64 -1.86
CA ALA A 45 -4.79 -8.84 -1.99
C ALA A 45 -6.01 -8.58 -2.88
N LYS A 46 -6.05 -9.17 -4.09
CA LYS A 46 -7.15 -8.96 -5.04
C LYS A 46 -8.50 -9.42 -4.47
N HIS A 47 -8.50 -10.55 -3.76
CA HIS A 47 -9.70 -11.13 -3.14
C HIS A 47 -10.27 -10.26 -2.01
N ALA A 48 -9.43 -9.48 -1.32
CA ALA A 48 -9.88 -8.62 -0.21
C ALA A 48 -10.59 -7.35 -0.71
N TYR A 49 -10.32 -6.91 -1.95
CA TYR A 49 -10.77 -5.63 -2.47
C TYR A 49 -11.71 -5.72 -3.69
N LYS A 50 -12.14 -6.92 -4.10
CA LYS A 50 -13.14 -7.17 -5.17
C LYS A 50 -12.92 -6.24 -6.40
N ASP A 51 -13.93 -5.50 -6.85
CA ASP A 51 -13.86 -4.63 -8.04
C ASP A 51 -12.82 -3.50 -7.92
N ALA A 52 -12.54 -3.03 -6.70
CA ALA A 52 -11.53 -2.00 -6.47
C ALA A 52 -10.10 -2.49 -6.78
N ALA A 53 -9.85 -3.79 -6.65
CA ALA A 53 -8.55 -4.39 -7.00
C ALA A 53 -8.32 -4.44 -8.52
N VAL A 54 -9.38 -4.69 -9.30
CA VAL A 54 -9.30 -4.77 -10.77
C VAL A 54 -8.91 -3.41 -11.35
N ASN A 55 -9.53 -2.34 -10.86
CA ASN A 55 -9.19 -0.99 -11.31
C ASN A 55 -7.79 -0.56 -10.84
N MET A 56 -7.34 -1.03 -9.67
CA MET A 56 -6.03 -0.64 -9.14
C MET A 56 -4.87 -1.10 -10.02
N ALA A 57 -4.96 -2.26 -10.68
CA ALA A 57 -3.91 -2.71 -11.59
C ALA A 57 -3.74 -1.77 -12.81
N ILE A 58 -4.85 -1.30 -13.38
CA ILE A 58 -4.84 -0.35 -14.51
C ILE A 58 -4.29 1.00 -14.05
N ILE A 59 -4.79 1.51 -12.92
CA ILE A 59 -4.35 2.77 -12.32
C ILE A 59 -2.84 2.72 -12.03
N ALA A 60 -2.38 1.64 -11.38
CA ALA A 60 -0.98 1.45 -11.04
C ALA A 60 -0.06 1.46 -12.27
N LYS A 61 -0.45 0.77 -13.35
CA LYS A 61 0.31 0.80 -14.61
C LYS A 61 0.43 2.20 -15.20
N GLY A 62 -0.62 3.03 -15.06
CA GLY A 62 -0.59 4.43 -15.47
C GLY A 62 0.31 5.32 -14.60
N MET A 63 0.68 4.86 -13.40
CA MET A 63 1.52 5.60 -12.44
C MET A 63 3.01 5.24 -12.54
N ILE A 64 3.41 4.33 -13.44
CA ILE A 64 4.82 3.98 -13.62
C ILE A 64 5.64 5.23 -13.96
N ASN A 65 6.84 5.35 -13.37
CA ASN A 65 7.72 6.52 -13.38
C ASN A 65 7.21 7.76 -12.62
N GLN A 66 6.09 7.66 -11.90
CA GLN A 66 5.58 8.74 -11.06
C GLN A 66 5.91 8.48 -9.59
N ARG A 67 6.06 9.56 -8.80
CA ARG A 67 6.18 9.45 -7.34
C ARG A 67 4.81 9.16 -6.75
N VAL A 68 4.70 8.11 -5.94
CA VAL A 68 3.42 7.65 -5.39
C VAL A 68 3.49 7.50 -3.87
N ARG A 69 2.33 7.57 -3.23
CA ARG A 69 2.12 7.17 -1.85
C ARG A 69 1.19 5.97 -1.79
N LEU A 70 1.43 5.09 -0.83
CA LEU A 70 0.62 3.90 -0.56
C LEU A 70 -0.13 4.05 0.75
N ARG A 71 -1.38 3.57 0.77
CA ARG A 71 -2.17 3.49 1.99
C ARG A 71 -2.00 2.13 2.65
N THR A 72 -1.35 2.07 3.79
CA THR A 72 -1.11 0.83 4.54
C THR A 72 -1.95 0.79 5.82
N SER A 73 -2.30 -0.41 6.28
CA SER A 73 -2.96 -0.57 7.59
C SER A 73 -1.94 -0.38 8.70
N GLN A 74 -2.35 0.24 9.80
CA GLN A 74 -1.56 0.27 11.03
C GLN A 74 -1.78 -0.99 11.88
N ASN A 75 -2.67 -1.91 11.46
CA ASN A 75 -2.86 -3.21 12.11
C ASN A 75 -1.78 -4.20 11.64
N THR A 76 -0.59 -4.04 12.23
CA THR A 76 0.63 -4.80 11.91
C THR A 76 0.52 -6.29 12.24
N ASP A 77 -0.40 -6.69 13.12
CA ASP A 77 -0.54 -8.08 13.59
C ASP A 77 -1.07 -9.03 12.51
N LYS A 78 -1.86 -8.52 11.56
CA LYS A 78 -2.41 -9.30 10.43
C LYS A 78 -1.94 -8.80 9.07
N TRP A 79 -1.61 -7.51 8.95
CA TRP A 79 -1.27 -6.87 7.67
C TRP A 79 -0.10 -5.92 7.87
N SER A 80 1.12 -6.49 7.94
CA SER A 80 2.33 -5.66 8.03
C SER A 80 2.37 -4.60 6.92
N PRO A 81 2.55 -3.30 7.26
CA PRO A 81 2.66 -2.22 6.29
C PRO A 81 3.91 -2.31 5.42
N ASP A 82 4.87 -3.14 5.82
CA ASP A 82 6.05 -3.46 5.01
C ASP A 82 5.75 -4.44 3.87
N ILE A 83 4.57 -5.05 3.90
CA ILE A 83 4.16 -6.06 2.93
C ILE A 83 2.90 -5.61 2.21
N TRP A 84 1.94 -4.98 2.89
CA TRP A 84 0.59 -4.80 2.38
C TRP A 84 0.18 -3.33 2.19
N PHE A 85 -0.53 -3.06 1.08
CA PHE A 85 -1.19 -1.79 0.83
C PHE A 85 -2.65 -1.99 0.37
N SER A 86 -3.44 -0.93 0.50
CA SER A 86 -4.89 -0.92 0.26
C SER A 86 -5.34 0.13 -0.76
N ALA A 87 -4.50 1.12 -1.05
CA ALA A 87 -4.75 2.15 -2.06
C ALA A 87 -3.42 2.80 -2.47
N MET A 88 -3.41 3.47 -3.63
CA MET A 88 -2.26 4.18 -4.18
C MET A 88 -2.69 5.47 -4.87
N GLU A 89 -1.90 6.53 -4.72
CA GLU A 89 -2.12 7.83 -5.34
C GLU A 89 -0.79 8.46 -5.76
N VAL A 90 -0.80 9.28 -6.81
CA VAL A 90 0.36 10.10 -7.21
C VAL A 90 0.55 11.22 -6.21
N ILE A 91 1.80 11.50 -5.86
CA ILE A 91 2.17 12.71 -5.14
C ILE A 91 2.38 13.79 -6.20
N GLU A 92 1.38 14.63 -6.41
CA GLU A 92 1.52 15.81 -7.27
C GLU A 92 2.59 16.73 -6.67
N SER A 93 3.48 17.22 -7.54
CA SER A 93 4.58 18.14 -7.17
C SER A 93 4.14 19.59 -7.24
#